data_AF-A0A3A9DZI9-F1
#
_entry.id   AF-A0A3A9DZI9-F1
#
_cell.length_a   1.000
_cell.length_b   1.000
_cell.length_c   1.000
_cell.angle_alpha   90.00
_cell.angle_beta   90.00
_cell.angle_gamma   90.00
#
_symmetry.space_group_name_H-M   'P 1'
#
loop_
_entity.id
_entity.type
_entity.pdbx_description
1 polymer ?
#
loop_
_entity_poly.entity_id
_entity_poly.type
_entity_poly.pdbx_seq_one_letter_code
_entity_poly.pdbx_strand_id
1 'polypeptide(L)'
;RLENDVFTVGGIAQKYNCALKRLDWQQEQGFMSSLALGCNEVEIKRGMTTSSTAIFIPFMTRELRMDGQALYYGMNALSHNVIMADRKKLKSANGMYLGSTGSGKSFAAKRELLNVFLVTHDRIIIVDPMGEYAPLVRRLGGQVIEIAPDSPHHLNPMDVELNMTAGESPLSMKADFLLSLCELVVGGRDGLQPIEKTVIDRCVRLVYREQALGIENTKTPLLQDLYEELLRQPEPEARRVATALELYCTGSLNLFNHPTNVKTDNRVVCIVLK
;
A
#
# COMPACT_ATOMS: atom_id res chain seq x y z
N ARG A 1 56.56 -13.71 43.06
CA ARG A 1 55.96 -12.75 42.08
C ARG A 1 54.74 -13.38 41.43
N LEU A 2 54.88 -14.48 40.66
CA LEU A 2 53.76 -15.20 40.05
C LEU A 2 52.66 -15.62 41.05
N GLU A 3 53.02 -16.12 42.24
CA GLU A 3 52.03 -16.49 43.27
C GLU A 3 51.19 -15.32 43.76
N ASN A 4 51.80 -14.13 43.90
CA ASN A 4 51.09 -12.92 44.28
C ASN A 4 50.16 -12.46 43.15
N ASP A 5 50.58 -12.62 41.89
CA ASP A 5 49.77 -12.29 40.71
C ASP A 5 48.57 -13.24 40.61
N VAL A 6 48.77 -14.55 40.80
CA VAL A 6 47.72 -15.57 40.82
C VAL A 6 46.73 -15.32 41.96
N PHE A 7 47.21 -14.98 43.15
CA PHE A 7 46.36 -14.61 44.28
C PHE A 7 45.49 -13.38 43.97
N THR A 8 46.09 -12.35 43.35
CA THR A 8 45.39 -11.12 42.96
C THR A 8 44.30 -11.39 41.92
N VAL A 9 44.63 -12.12 40.84
CA VAL A 9 43.65 -12.47 39.79
C VAL A 9 42.56 -13.38 40.35
N GLY A 10 42.91 -14.28 41.28
CA GLY A 10 41.95 -15.14 41.99
C GLY A 10 40.91 -14.33 42.76
N GLY A 11 41.35 -13.30 43.49
CA GLY A 11 40.45 -12.39 44.20
C GLY A 11 39.51 -11.62 43.26
N ILE A 12 40.02 -11.18 42.10
CA ILE A 12 39.19 -10.51 41.09
C ILE A 12 38.15 -11.47 40.50
N ALA A 13 38.55 -12.69 40.14
CA ALA A 13 37.64 -13.69 39.58
C ALA A 13 36.51 -14.05 40.56
N GLN A 14 36.84 -14.20 41.85
CA GLN A 14 35.86 -14.50 42.89
C GLN A 14 34.79 -13.40 43.05
N LYS A 15 35.15 -12.13 42.85
CA LYS A 15 34.19 -11.01 42.86
C LYS A 15 33.05 -11.19 41.83
N TYR A 16 33.32 -11.92 40.75
CA TYR A 16 32.36 -12.22 39.68
C TYR A 16 31.84 -13.66 39.74
N ASN A 17 31.97 -14.36 40.88
CA ASN A 17 31.62 -15.77 41.05
C ASN A 17 32.33 -16.72 40.06
N CYS A 18 33.52 -16.33 39.60
CA CYS A 18 34.38 -17.16 38.77
C CYS A 18 35.47 -17.80 39.62
N ALA A 19 35.70 -19.11 39.45
CA ALA A 19 36.80 -19.82 40.07
C ALA A 19 37.94 -19.98 39.04
N LEU A 20 39.15 -19.56 39.41
CA LEU A 20 40.34 -19.86 38.61
C LEU A 20 40.69 -21.34 38.74
N LYS A 21 40.96 -21.98 37.61
CA LYS A 21 41.52 -23.33 37.55
C LYS A 21 42.90 -23.28 36.93
N ARG A 22 43.85 -23.94 37.58
CA ARG A 22 45.20 -24.14 37.04
C ARG A 22 45.16 -25.26 36.01
N LEU A 23 45.72 -25.02 34.84
CA LEU A 23 45.84 -25.99 33.74
C LEU A 23 47.21 -26.68 33.82
N ASP A 24 47.33 -27.63 34.75
CA ASP A 24 48.56 -28.40 34.91
C ASP A 24 48.83 -29.27 33.69
N TRP A 25 50.06 -29.16 33.15
CA TRP A 25 50.52 -29.88 31.95
C TRP A 25 49.75 -29.53 30.65
N GLN A 26 48.90 -28.51 30.69
CA GLN A 26 48.12 -28.03 29.56
C GLN A 26 48.34 -26.53 29.29
N GLN A 27 49.51 -26.00 29.65
CA GLN A 27 49.80 -24.57 29.59
C GLN A 27 49.82 -24.05 28.14
N GLU A 28 50.39 -24.82 27.23
CA GLU A 28 50.42 -24.49 25.79
C GLU A 28 49.00 -24.47 25.21
N GLN A 29 48.20 -25.51 25.47
CA GLN A 29 46.81 -25.61 25.02
C GLN A 29 45.95 -24.48 25.61
N GLY A 30 46.17 -24.14 26.88
CA GLY A 30 45.52 -23.00 27.53
C GLY A 30 45.88 -21.67 26.87
N PHE A 31 47.14 -21.46 26.52
CA PHE A 31 47.58 -20.27 25.80
C PHE A 31 46.99 -20.21 24.39
N MET A 32 47.09 -21.29 23.61
CA MET A 32 46.52 -21.37 22.25
C MET A 32 45.01 -21.12 22.23
N SER A 33 44.28 -21.65 23.22
CA SER A 33 42.83 -21.46 23.37
C SER A 33 42.43 -20.05 23.80
N SER A 34 43.37 -19.26 24.34
CA SER A 34 43.14 -17.86 24.71
C SER A 34 43.34 -16.88 23.55
N LEU A 35 43.96 -17.34 22.45
CA LEU A 35 44.17 -16.53 21.26
C LEU A 35 42.86 -16.40 20.48
N ALA A 36 42.69 -15.28 19.76
CA ALA A 36 41.52 -15.00 18.92
C ALA A 36 41.52 -15.81 17.59
N LEU A 37 41.94 -17.08 17.65
CA LEU A 37 42.03 -17.98 16.49
C LEU A 37 40.78 -18.85 16.31
N GLY A 38 39.84 -18.81 17.27
CA GLY A 38 38.60 -19.59 17.21
C GLY A 38 38.75 -21.09 17.50
N CYS A 39 39.94 -21.52 17.94
CA CYS A 39 40.23 -22.89 18.34
C CYS A 39 40.29 -22.99 19.87
N ASN A 40 39.64 -23.99 20.45
CA ASN A 40 39.76 -24.31 21.87
C ASN A 40 40.34 -25.72 22.01
N GLU A 41 41.60 -25.81 22.41
CA GLU A 41 42.35 -27.05 22.64
C GLU A 41 42.19 -27.56 24.08
N VAL A 42 41.56 -26.79 24.97
CA VAL A 42 41.25 -27.20 26.34
C VAL A 42 39.87 -27.86 26.37
N GLU A 43 39.80 -29.13 26.83
CA GLU A 43 38.56 -29.92 26.90
C GLU A 43 37.60 -29.50 28.05
N ILE A 44 37.39 -28.20 28.24
CA ILE A 44 36.39 -27.68 29.19
C ILE A 44 35.12 -27.35 28.41
N LYS A 45 34.10 -28.20 28.57
CA LYS A 45 32.76 -27.98 27.99
C LYS A 45 31.80 -27.56 29.10
N ARG A 46 31.15 -26.41 28.91
CA ARG A 46 30.04 -25.97 29.77
C ARG A 46 28.74 -26.09 28.99
N GLY A 47 27.78 -26.84 29.52
CA GLY A 47 26.42 -26.83 29.00
C GLY A 47 25.81 -25.45 29.21
N MET A 48 25.26 -24.87 28.15
CA MET A 48 24.55 -23.59 28.18
C MET A 48 23.17 -23.78 27.54
N THR A 49 22.17 -23.06 28.04
CA THR A 49 20.90 -22.93 27.33
C THR A 49 21.09 -21.99 26.14
N THR A 50 20.27 -22.15 25.09
CA THR A 50 20.28 -21.26 23.92
C THR A 50 20.18 -19.79 24.32
N SER A 51 19.36 -19.47 25.34
CA SER A 51 19.21 -18.10 25.85
C SER A 51 20.49 -17.54 26.46
N SER A 52 21.26 -18.34 27.21
CA SER A 52 22.53 -17.90 27.78
C SER A 52 23.62 -17.72 26.71
N THR A 53 23.61 -18.56 25.67
CA THR A 53 24.51 -18.38 24.51
C THR A 53 24.16 -17.12 23.72
N ALA A 54 22.87 -16.78 23.60
CA ALA A 54 22.42 -15.58 22.90
C ALA A 54 22.92 -14.26 23.55
N ILE A 55 23.21 -14.25 24.85
CA ILE A 55 23.79 -13.07 25.53
C ILE A 55 25.19 -12.72 24.98
N PHE A 56 25.93 -13.71 24.47
CA PHE A 56 27.24 -13.47 23.87
C PHE A 56 27.16 -12.94 22.43
N ILE A 57 25.96 -12.86 21.85
CA ILE A 57 25.77 -12.24 20.54
C ILE A 57 25.74 -10.71 20.78
N PRO A 58 26.72 -9.94 20.29
CA PRO A 58 26.84 -8.52 20.59
C PRO A 58 25.77 -7.65 19.89
N PHE A 59 24.85 -8.25 19.15
CA PHE A 59 23.78 -7.57 18.44
C PHE A 59 22.56 -7.38 19.35
N MET A 60 22.63 -6.38 20.22
CA MET A 60 21.46 -5.95 21.02
C MET A 60 20.44 -5.12 20.20
N THR A 61 20.73 -4.86 18.92
CA THR A 61 19.83 -4.10 18.04
C THR A 61 18.72 -5.00 17.50
N ARG A 62 17.47 -4.61 17.76
CA ARG A 62 16.30 -5.28 17.18
C ARG A 62 16.25 -4.99 15.69
N GLU A 63 16.39 -6.03 14.87
CA GLU A 63 16.30 -5.91 13.41
C GLU A 63 14.88 -6.14 12.92
N LEU A 64 14.46 -5.32 11.95
CA LEU A 64 13.22 -5.52 11.19
C LEU A 64 13.60 -6.10 9.83
N ARG A 65 13.75 -7.43 9.80
CA ARG A 65 14.02 -8.20 8.59
C ARG A 65 13.03 -9.34 8.50
N MET A 66 12.02 -9.17 7.65
CA MET A 66 11.01 -10.19 7.37
C MET A 66 11.44 -11.04 6.17
N ASP A 67 11.14 -12.34 6.21
CA ASP A 67 11.39 -13.26 5.10
C ASP A 67 10.28 -13.23 4.04
N GLY A 68 10.61 -13.69 2.83
CA GLY A 68 9.69 -13.81 1.70
C GLY A 68 9.60 -12.55 0.85
N GLN A 69 8.39 -12.15 0.47
CA GLN A 69 8.11 -10.97 -0.37
C GLN A 69 8.26 -9.63 0.38
N ALA A 70 9.27 -9.51 1.25
CA ALA A 70 9.53 -8.29 1.99
C ALA A 70 10.15 -7.21 1.09
N LEU A 71 9.71 -5.97 1.26
CA LEU A 71 10.18 -4.81 0.51
C LEU A 71 11.26 -4.07 1.29
N TYR A 72 12.20 -3.46 0.57
CA TYR A 72 13.25 -2.63 1.16
C TYR A 72 12.72 -1.26 1.59
N TYR A 73 12.83 -0.95 2.89
CA TYR A 73 12.37 0.31 3.46
C TYR A 73 13.49 1.29 3.79
N GLY A 74 14.71 0.82 4.04
CA GLY A 74 15.84 1.69 4.38
C GLY A 74 16.89 0.94 5.19
N MET A 75 17.74 1.68 5.89
CA MET A 75 18.72 1.11 6.80
C MET A 75 18.35 1.44 8.24
N ASN A 76 18.62 0.49 9.14
CA ASN A 76 18.55 0.72 10.57
C ASN A 76 19.61 1.76 10.96
N ALA A 77 19.21 2.80 11.68
CA ALA A 77 20.10 3.91 12.03
C ALA A 77 21.22 3.50 13.01
N LEU A 78 21.04 2.43 13.78
CA LEU A 78 22.01 1.98 14.78
C LEU A 78 22.93 0.89 14.24
N SER A 79 22.35 -0.13 13.61
CA SER A 79 23.12 -1.30 13.13
C SER A 79 23.56 -1.18 11.68
N HIS A 80 23.01 -0.21 10.94
CA HIS A 80 23.19 -0.07 9.49
C HIS A 80 22.73 -1.29 8.67
N ASN A 81 22.01 -2.22 9.29
CA ASN A 81 21.41 -3.36 8.60
C ASN A 81 20.18 -2.94 7.79
N VAL A 82 19.86 -3.74 6.78
CA VAL A 82 18.73 -3.50 5.87
C VAL A 82 17.40 -3.73 6.58
N ILE A 83 16.48 -2.76 6.46
CA ILE A 83 15.10 -2.89 6.89
C ILE A 83 14.29 -3.50 5.74
N MET A 84 13.79 -4.71 5.95
CA MET A 84 12.95 -5.46 5.00
C MET A 84 11.62 -5.79 5.67
N ALA A 85 10.51 -5.33 5.10
CA ALA A 85 9.19 -5.58 5.66
C ALA A 85 8.15 -5.93 4.60
N ASP A 86 7.27 -6.87 4.92
CA ASP A 86 6.08 -7.20 4.13
C ASP A 86 4.85 -6.70 4.87
N ARG A 87 4.29 -5.57 4.41
CA ARG A 87 3.10 -4.96 5.02
C ARG A 87 1.86 -5.86 4.94
N LYS A 88 1.81 -6.83 4.01
CA LYS A 88 0.69 -7.77 3.89
C LYS A 88 0.58 -8.72 5.10
N LYS A 89 1.66 -8.87 5.88
CA LYS A 89 1.69 -9.66 7.13
C LYS A 89 1.39 -8.84 8.38
N LEU A 90 1.18 -7.53 8.25
CA LEU A 90 0.81 -6.65 9.35
C LEU A 90 -0.73 -6.56 9.48
N LYS A 91 -1.22 -5.97 10.58
CA LYS A 91 -2.66 -5.75 10.78
C LYS A 91 -3.32 -4.93 9.67
N SER A 92 -2.56 -4.04 9.03
CA SER A 92 -2.98 -3.25 7.89
C SER A 92 -1.81 -3.12 6.91
N ALA A 93 -2.11 -3.28 5.62
CA ALA A 93 -1.12 -3.18 4.55
C ALA A 93 -0.86 -1.73 4.08
N ASN A 94 -1.58 -0.76 4.65
CA ASN A 94 -1.55 0.64 4.22
C ASN A 94 -0.20 1.29 4.52
N GLY A 95 0.18 2.31 3.76
CA GLY A 95 1.33 3.16 4.06
C GLY A 95 1.12 4.58 3.57
N MET A 96 1.88 5.50 4.15
CA MET A 96 1.70 6.92 3.96
C MET A 96 3.07 7.60 3.83
N TYR A 97 3.23 8.40 2.77
CA TYR A 97 4.43 9.17 2.50
C TYR A 97 4.15 10.66 2.75
N LEU A 98 4.67 11.20 3.86
CA LEU A 98 4.53 12.61 4.23
C LEU A 98 5.87 13.35 4.14
N GLY A 99 5.83 14.64 3.81
CA GLY A 99 7.02 15.48 3.69
C GLY A 99 6.75 16.77 2.92
N SER A 100 7.64 17.75 3.05
CA SER A 100 7.58 19.01 2.30
C SER A 100 7.96 18.81 0.83
N THR A 101 7.67 19.78 -0.03
CA THR A 101 8.13 19.77 -1.43
C THR A 101 9.66 19.66 -1.45
N GLY A 102 10.19 18.76 -2.30
CA GLY A 102 11.63 18.49 -2.38
C GLY A 102 12.18 17.48 -1.36
N SER A 103 11.38 17.00 -0.39
CA SER A 103 11.85 16.05 0.64
C SER A 103 12.06 14.61 0.15
N GLY A 104 11.88 14.34 -1.14
CA GLY A 104 12.01 12.99 -1.71
C GLY A 104 10.77 12.10 -1.62
N LYS A 105 9.56 12.64 -1.36
CA LYS A 105 8.30 11.86 -1.32
C LYS A 105 8.07 11.02 -2.59
N SER A 106 8.05 11.66 -3.76
CA SER A 106 7.84 10.97 -5.05
C SER A 106 8.95 9.97 -5.34
N PHE A 107 10.19 10.26 -4.90
CA PHE A 107 11.31 9.32 -5.05
C PHE A 107 11.09 8.05 -4.21
N ALA A 108 10.73 8.22 -2.93
CA ALA A 108 10.45 7.10 -2.03
C ALA A 108 9.28 6.23 -2.52
N ALA A 109 8.19 6.86 -2.98
CA ALA A 109 7.04 6.18 -3.54
C ALA A 109 7.38 5.41 -4.85
N LYS A 110 8.10 6.04 -5.79
CA LYS A 110 8.56 5.37 -7.03
C LYS A 110 9.50 4.21 -6.75
N ARG A 111 10.37 4.34 -5.74
CA ARG A 111 11.25 3.26 -5.29
C ARG A 111 10.46 2.08 -4.73
N GLU A 112 9.47 2.34 -3.86
CA GLU A 112 8.62 1.27 -3.33
C GLU A 112 7.83 0.59 -4.45
N LEU A 113 7.26 1.37 -5.38
CA LEU A 113 6.56 0.84 -6.55
C LEU A 113 7.44 -0.10 -7.37
N LEU A 114 8.68 0.30 -7.63
CA LEU A 114 9.64 -0.54 -8.34
C LEU A 114 9.97 -1.82 -7.56
N ASN A 115 10.14 -1.73 -6.24
CA ASN A 115 10.34 -2.90 -5.39
C ASN A 115 9.14 -3.87 -5.45
N VAL A 116 7.92 -3.36 -5.35
CA VAL A 116 6.70 -4.17 -5.49
C VAL A 116 6.68 -4.86 -6.85
N PHE A 117 6.99 -4.13 -7.93
CA PHE A 117 7.04 -4.67 -9.27
C PHE A 117 8.04 -5.83 -9.41
N LEU A 118 9.23 -5.69 -8.82
CA LEU A 118 10.33 -6.67 -8.92
C LEU A 118 10.16 -7.87 -7.99
N VAL A 119 9.65 -7.68 -6.78
CA VAL A 119 9.61 -8.71 -5.72
C VAL A 119 8.30 -9.50 -5.72
N THR A 120 7.20 -8.88 -6.16
CA THR A 120 5.86 -9.46 -6.09
C THR A 120 5.26 -9.65 -7.48
N HIS A 121 4.05 -10.21 -7.55
CA HIS A 121 3.23 -10.25 -8.77
C HIS A 121 1.97 -9.39 -8.60
N ASP A 122 1.99 -8.50 -7.60
CA ASP A 122 0.85 -7.67 -7.25
C ASP A 122 0.53 -6.69 -8.39
N ARG A 123 -0.75 -6.34 -8.52
CA ARG A 123 -1.26 -5.34 -9.46
C ARG A 123 -0.96 -3.95 -8.92
N ILE A 124 -0.49 -3.05 -9.79
CA ILE A 124 -0.06 -1.70 -9.43
C ILE A 124 -0.95 -0.71 -10.18
N ILE A 125 -1.75 0.04 -9.43
CA ILE A 125 -2.63 1.09 -9.97
C ILE A 125 -2.17 2.42 -9.37
N ILE A 126 -1.91 3.39 -10.23
CA ILE A 126 -1.41 4.71 -9.85
C ILE A 126 -2.42 5.74 -10.34
N VAL A 127 -2.83 6.64 -9.44
CA VAL A 127 -3.58 7.85 -9.80
C VAL A 127 -2.60 9.01 -9.72
N ASP A 128 -2.32 9.64 -10.85
CA ASP A 128 -1.22 10.59 -11.02
C ASP A 128 -1.71 11.93 -11.60
N PRO A 129 -2.17 12.85 -10.75
CA PRO A 129 -2.66 14.17 -11.20
C PRO A 129 -1.59 15.05 -11.85
N MET A 130 -0.31 14.72 -11.71
CA MET A 130 0.81 15.55 -12.18
C MET A 130 1.59 14.88 -13.32
N GLY A 131 1.21 13.66 -13.71
CA GLY A 131 1.90 12.89 -14.76
C GLY A 131 3.35 12.50 -14.42
N GLU A 132 3.76 12.56 -13.15
CA GLU A 132 5.14 12.28 -12.71
C GLU A 132 5.54 10.80 -12.83
N TYR A 133 4.58 9.87 -12.80
CA TYR A 133 4.76 8.42 -12.80
C TYR A 133 4.64 7.82 -14.20
N ALA A 134 4.02 8.52 -15.14
CA ALA A 134 3.83 8.03 -16.52
C ALA A 134 5.15 7.57 -17.20
N PRO A 135 6.28 8.29 -17.11
CA PRO A 135 7.54 7.83 -17.71
C PRO A 135 8.07 6.53 -17.09
N LEU A 136 7.88 6.34 -15.77
CA LEU A 136 8.28 5.12 -15.07
C LEU A 136 7.42 3.93 -15.53
N VAL A 137 6.10 4.13 -15.59
CA VAL A 137 5.13 3.10 -15.97
C VAL A 137 5.37 2.62 -17.40
N ARG A 138 5.61 3.55 -18.34
CA ARG A 138 5.97 3.20 -19.72
C ARG A 138 7.26 2.36 -19.79
N ARG A 139 8.26 2.66 -18.96
CA ARG A 139 9.50 1.86 -18.88
C ARG A 139 9.30 0.47 -18.27
N LEU A 140 8.30 0.30 -17.41
CA LEU A 140 7.93 -1.00 -16.83
C LEU A 140 7.03 -1.84 -17.76
N GLY A 141 6.74 -1.37 -18.98
CA GLY A 141 5.78 -2.04 -19.90
C GLY A 141 4.32 -1.90 -19.45
N GLY A 142 4.05 -0.98 -18.52
CA GLY A 142 2.71 -0.69 -18.04
C GLY A 142 1.91 0.22 -18.98
N GLN A 143 0.63 0.33 -18.70
CA GLN A 143 -0.31 1.16 -19.46
C GLN A 143 -0.46 2.53 -18.80
N VAL A 144 -0.40 3.58 -19.61
CA VAL A 144 -0.73 4.95 -19.17
C VAL A 144 -2.06 5.35 -19.83
N ILE A 145 -3.05 5.62 -18.99
CA ILE A 145 -4.37 6.09 -19.38
C ILE A 145 -4.43 7.57 -19.04
N GLU A 146 -4.36 8.43 -20.05
CA GLU A 146 -4.53 9.88 -19.87
C GLU A 146 -6.02 10.23 -19.89
N ILE A 147 -6.55 10.88 -18.85
CA ILE A 147 -7.92 11.41 -18.79
C ILE A 147 -7.79 12.92 -18.84
N ALA A 148 -8.25 13.51 -19.95
CA ALA A 148 -8.18 14.93 -20.26
C ALA A 148 -9.29 15.27 -21.27
N PRO A 149 -9.71 16.54 -21.43
CA PRO A 149 -10.82 16.92 -22.32
C PRO A 149 -10.61 16.47 -23.78
N ASP A 150 -9.38 16.55 -24.27
CA ASP A 150 -9.00 16.15 -25.64
C ASP A 150 -8.46 14.71 -25.72
N SER A 151 -8.50 13.95 -24.61
CA SER A 151 -7.98 12.58 -24.59
C SER A 151 -8.92 11.63 -25.33
N PRO A 152 -8.40 10.68 -26.13
CA PRO A 152 -9.22 9.61 -26.70
C PRO A 152 -9.65 8.59 -25.65
N HIS A 153 -9.16 8.65 -24.41
CA HIS A 153 -9.49 7.69 -23.36
C HIS A 153 -10.63 8.20 -22.48
N HIS A 154 -11.63 7.35 -22.30
CA HIS A 154 -12.79 7.64 -21.49
C HIS A 154 -13.10 6.50 -20.52
N LEU A 155 -13.53 6.90 -19.32
CA LEU A 155 -14.01 6.02 -18.26
C LEU A 155 -15.44 6.42 -17.94
N ASN A 156 -16.37 5.48 -18.06
CA ASN A 156 -17.76 5.75 -17.73
C ASN A 156 -18.03 5.41 -16.24
N PRO A 157 -18.36 6.39 -15.38
CA PRO A 157 -18.73 6.13 -14.00
C PRO A 157 -20.09 5.45 -13.88
N MET A 158 -20.85 5.30 -14.97
CA MET A 158 -22.09 4.52 -15.04
C MET A 158 -21.86 3.08 -15.54
N ASP A 159 -20.61 2.66 -15.75
CA ASP A 159 -20.32 1.28 -16.13
C ASP A 159 -20.47 0.33 -14.94
N VAL A 160 -21.23 -0.75 -15.08
CA VAL A 160 -21.48 -1.73 -14.00
C VAL A 160 -21.31 -3.14 -14.54
N GLU A 161 -20.42 -3.90 -13.91
CA GLU A 161 -20.40 -5.36 -14.07
C GLU A 161 -21.49 -5.96 -13.18
N LEU A 162 -22.65 -6.28 -13.76
CA LEU A 162 -23.79 -6.89 -13.06
C LEU A 162 -23.53 -8.35 -12.64
N ASN A 163 -22.36 -8.91 -12.96
CA ASN A 163 -21.98 -10.31 -12.75
C ASN A 163 -21.15 -10.52 -11.47
N MET A 164 -21.50 -9.86 -10.36
CA MET A 164 -20.83 -10.09 -9.07
C MET A 164 -21.61 -11.10 -8.22
N THR A 165 -20.97 -12.24 -7.94
CA THR A 165 -21.47 -13.29 -7.03
C THR A 165 -21.39 -12.87 -5.56
N ALA A 166 -22.49 -13.17 -4.86
CA ALA A 166 -22.70 -13.32 -3.41
C ALA A 166 -22.70 -12.05 -2.51
N GLY A 167 -23.91 -11.62 -2.13
CA GLY A 167 -24.19 -10.91 -0.87
C GLY A 167 -24.82 -9.53 -1.01
N GLU A 168 -24.44 -8.76 -2.02
CA GLU A 168 -24.88 -7.37 -2.23
C GLU A 168 -25.39 -7.14 -3.65
N SER A 169 -26.43 -6.31 -3.79
CA SER A 169 -26.98 -5.93 -5.09
C SER A 169 -25.97 -5.02 -5.81
N PRO A 170 -25.45 -5.38 -7.00
CA PRO A 170 -24.51 -4.54 -7.76
C PRO A 170 -25.07 -3.13 -8.03
N LEU A 171 -26.39 -3.04 -8.22
CA LEU A 171 -27.09 -1.76 -8.42
C LEU A 171 -27.06 -0.89 -7.15
N SER A 172 -27.13 -1.48 -5.95
CA SER A 172 -27.06 -0.73 -4.69
C SER A 172 -25.68 -0.14 -4.48
N MET A 173 -24.61 -0.92 -4.67
CA MET A 173 -23.23 -0.39 -4.63
C MET A 173 -23.05 0.74 -5.65
N LYS A 174 -23.64 0.59 -6.83
CA LYS A 174 -23.57 1.62 -7.86
C LYS A 174 -24.31 2.89 -7.46
N ALA A 175 -25.50 2.77 -6.90
CA ALA A 175 -26.26 3.89 -6.39
C ALA A 175 -25.47 4.64 -5.31
N ASP A 176 -24.85 3.93 -4.36
CA ASP A 176 -24.01 4.54 -3.31
C ASP A 176 -22.79 5.27 -3.89
N PHE A 177 -22.13 4.70 -4.91
CA PHE A 177 -21.04 5.34 -5.62
C PHE A 177 -21.49 6.62 -6.34
N LEU A 178 -22.62 6.57 -7.06
CA LEU A 178 -23.16 7.72 -7.79
C LEU A 178 -23.67 8.81 -6.85
N LEU A 179 -24.23 8.43 -5.69
CA LEU A 179 -24.57 9.37 -4.63
C LEU A 179 -23.33 10.11 -4.13
N SER A 180 -22.25 9.38 -3.85
CA SER A 180 -20.96 9.97 -3.43
C SER A 180 -20.37 10.87 -4.51
N LEU A 181 -20.49 10.49 -5.78
CA LEU A 181 -20.06 11.31 -6.92
C LEU A 181 -20.87 12.62 -7.00
N CYS A 182 -22.20 12.53 -6.93
CA CYS A 182 -23.09 13.69 -6.93
C CYS A 182 -22.84 14.60 -5.71
N GLU A 183 -22.51 14.04 -4.54
CA GLU A 183 -22.15 14.81 -3.35
C GLU A 183 -20.87 15.62 -3.56
N LEU A 184 -19.84 15.03 -4.18
CA LEU A 184 -18.62 15.73 -4.55
C LEU A 184 -18.86 16.82 -5.61
N VAL A 185 -19.75 16.55 -6.59
CA VAL A 185 -20.08 17.49 -7.67
C VAL A 185 -20.87 18.70 -7.18
N VAL A 186 -21.93 18.47 -6.40
CA VAL A 186 -22.75 19.56 -5.84
C VAL A 186 -21.92 20.40 -4.88
N GLY A 187 -21.05 19.76 -4.10
CA GLY A 187 -20.17 20.43 -3.16
C GLY A 187 -20.93 21.24 -2.10
N GLY A 188 -20.22 22.20 -1.48
CA GLY A 188 -20.79 23.07 -0.44
C GLY A 188 -20.68 22.51 0.98
N ARG A 189 -20.98 23.36 1.98
CA ARG A 189 -20.88 23.00 3.41
C ARG A 189 -21.90 21.94 3.84
N ASP A 190 -23.08 21.95 3.21
CA ASP A 190 -24.22 21.12 3.60
C ASP A 190 -24.37 19.84 2.75
N GLY A 191 -23.59 19.70 1.67
CA GLY A 191 -23.65 18.56 0.76
C GLY A 191 -25.04 18.34 0.15
N LEU A 192 -25.37 17.07 -0.13
CA LEU A 192 -26.68 16.66 -0.62
C LEU A 192 -27.71 16.56 0.53
N GLN A 193 -28.87 17.17 0.33
CA GLN A 193 -30.03 17.06 1.21
C GLN A 193 -30.67 15.66 1.13
N PRO A 194 -31.39 15.19 2.17
CA PRO A 194 -32.04 13.87 2.16
C PRO A 194 -32.98 13.65 0.97
N ILE A 195 -33.69 14.70 0.54
CA ILE A 195 -34.59 14.66 -0.62
C ILE A 195 -33.77 14.47 -1.90
N GLU A 196 -32.66 15.20 -2.07
CA GLU A 196 -31.77 15.06 -3.23
C GLU A 196 -31.18 13.64 -3.32
N LYS A 197 -30.76 13.07 -2.18
CA LYS A 197 -30.29 11.68 -2.10
C LYS A 197 -31.37 10.68 -2.56
N THR A 198 -32.61 10.89 -2.12
CA THR A 198 -33.76 10.05 -2.49
C THR A 198 -34.06 10.14 -3.99
N VAL A 199 -34.01 11.35 -4.55
CA VAL A 199 -34.23 11.59 -5.99
C VAL A 199 -33.13 10.93 -6.82
N ILE A 200 -31.86 11.04 -6.41
CA ILE A 200 -30.73 10.42 -7.10
C ILE A 200 -30.88 8.89 -7.09
N ASP A 201 -31.13 8.26 -5.92
CA ASP A 201 -31.33 6.80 -5.84
C ASP A 201 -32.46 6.33 -6.77
N ARG A 202 -33.59 7.06 -6.79
CA ARG A 202 -34.71 6.78 -7.70
C ARG A 202 -34.30 6.86 -9.16
N CYS A 203 -33.61 7.94 -9.57
CA CYS A 203 -33.18 8.14 -10.96
C CYS A 203 -32.18 7.06 -11.40
N VAL A 204 -31.22 6.70 -10.54
CA VAL A 204 -30.28 5.60 -10.81
C VAL A 204 -31.04 4.30 -11.08
N ARG A 205 -32.00 3.91 -10.21
CA ARG A 205 -32.79 2.69 -10.42
C ARG A 205 -33.59 2.71 -11.73
N LEU A 206 -34.09 3.87 -12.15
CA LEU A 206 -34.82 4.02 -13.41
C LEU A 206 -33.90 3.86 -14.61
N VAL A 207 -32.72 4.48 -14.59
CA VAL A 207 -31.72 4.40 -15.66
C VAL A 207 -31.21 2.96 -15.86
N TYR A 208 -30.99 2.21 -14.77
CA TYR A 208 -30.54 0.81 -14.86
C TYR A 208 -31.70 -0.20 -14.97
N ARG A 209 -32.96 0.24 -15.04
CA ARG A 209 -34.12 -0.67 -14.99
C ARG A 209 -34.09 -1.71 -16.11
N GLU A 210 -33.77 -1.32 -17.33
CA GLU A 210 -33.73 -2.22 -18.49
C GLU A 210 -32.59 -3.25 -18.37
N GLN A 211 -31.42 -2.81 -17.90
CA GLN A 211 -30.28 -3.70 -17.64
C GLN A 211 -30.58 -4.69 -16.50
N ALA A 212 -31.24 -4.24 -15.43
CA ALA A 212 -31.63 -5.09 -14.30
C ALA A 212 -32.67 -6.15 -14.68
N LEU A 213 -33.48 -5.90 -15.72
CA LEU A 213 -34.47 -6.85 -16.25
C LEU A 213 -33.83 -7.90 -17.18
N GLY A 214 -32.53 -7.85 -17.43
CA GLY A 214 -31.82 -8.82 -18.27
C GLY A 214 -32.16 -8.71 -19.75
N ILE A 215 -32.58 -7.53 -20.22
CA ILE A 215 -32.84 -7.29 -21.63
C ILE A 215 -31.49 -7.32 -22.38
N GLU A 216 -31.30 -8.33 -23.23
CA GLU A 216 -30.08 -8.47 -24.03
C GLU A 216 -29.91 -7.26 -24.97
N ASN A 217 -28.67 -6.77 -25.11
CA ASN A 217 -28.27 -5.60 -25.91
C ASN A 217 -28.63 -4.21 -25.35
N THR A 218 -28.99 -4.09 -24.07
CA THR A 218 -29.15 -2.77 -23.44
C THR A 218 -27.81 -2.04 -23.37
N LYS A 219 -27.73 -0.85 -23.98
CA LYS A 219 -26.55 0.03 -23.95
C LYS A 219 -26.20 0.38 -22.50
N THR A 220 -24.92 0.39 -22.15
CA THR A 220 -24.46 0.89 -20.85
C THR A 220 -24.88 2.35 -20.69
N PRO A 221 -25.58 2.72 -19.60
CA PRO A 221 -26.01 4.09 -19.40
C PRO A 221 -24.80 5.02 -19.25
N LEU A 222 -25.00 6.29 -19.56
CA LEU A 222 -24.04 7.38 -19.40
C LEU A 222 -24.53 8.35 -18.32
N LEU A 223 -23.66 9.25 -17.88
CA LEU A 223 -24.07 10.35 -17.00
C LEU A 223 -25.18 11.20 -17.63
N GLN A 224 -25.19 11.29 -18.97
CA GLN A 224 -26.25 11.93 -19.74
C GLN A 224 -27.63 11.35 -19.41
N ASP A 225 -27.75 10.02 -19.31
CA ASP A 225 -29.03 9.36 -19.05
C ASP A 225 -29.54 9.67 -17.63
N LEU A 226 -28.61 9.75 -16.66
CA LEU A 226 -28.94 10.18 -15.30
C LEU A 226 -29.37 11.65 -15.24
N TYR A 227 -28.67 12.53 -15.97
CA TYR A 227 -29.01 13.94 -16.07
C TYR A 227 -30.41 14.15 -16.69
N GLU A 228 -30.72 13.44 -17.77
CA GLU A 228 -32.04 13.51 -18.42
C GLU A 228 -33.14 12.96 -17.51
N GLU A 229 -32.87 11.87 -16.79
CA GLU A 229 -33.84 11.31 -15.86
C GLU A 229 -34.10 12.24 -14.65
N LEU A 230 -33.08 12.95 -14.18
CA LEU A 230 -33.24 13.99 -13.15
C LEU A 230 -34.09 15.17 -13.63
N LEU A 231 -33.93 15.60 -14.89
CA LEU A 231 -34.75 16.67 -15.47
C LEU A 231 -36.24 16.29 -15.64
N ARG A 232 -36.54 15.00 -15.75
CA ARG A 232 -37.93 14.50 -15.83
C ARG A 232 -38.65 14.48 -14.48
N GLN A 233 -37.93 14.56 -13.37
CA GLN A 233 -38.53 14.52 -12.05
C GLN A 233 -39.25 15.86 -11.74
N PRO A 234 -40.45 15.81 -11.13
CA PRO A 234 -41.22 17.02 -10.83
C PRO A 234 -40.64 17.85 -9.68
N GLU A 235 -39.82 17.25 -8.81
CA GLU A 235 -39.28 17.91 -7.62
C GLU A 235 -38.22 18.98 -7.96
N PRO A 236 -38.26 20.17 -7.34
CA PRO A 236 -37.26 21.22 -7.57
C PRO A 236 -35.84 20.79 -7.15
N GLU A 237 -35.71 19.90 -6.18
CA GLU A 237 -34.45 19.30 -5.74
C GLU A 237 -33.77 18.53 -6.87
N ALA A 238 -34.54 17.82 -7.71
CA ALA A 238 -34.01 17.11 -8.86
C ALA A 238 -33.34 18.06 -9.85
N ARG A 239 -33.98 19.21 -10.08
CA ARG A 239 -33.46 20.26 -10.97
C ARG A 239 -32.18 20.88 -10.43
N ARG A 240 -32.06 21.07 -9.12
CA ARG A 240 -30.82 21.54 -8.49
C ARG A 240 -29.66 20.58 -8.71
N VAL A 241 -29.88 19.28 -8.53
CA VAL A 241 -28.87 18.24 -8.81
C VAL A 241 -28.52 18.21 -10.30
N ALA A 242 -29.53 18.26 -11.18
CA ALA A 242 -29.32 18.28 -12.63
C ALA A 242 -28.46 19.47 -13.08
N THR A 243 -28.73 20.68 -12.56
CA THR A 243 -27.92 21.88 -12.86
C THR A 243 -26.48 21.73 -12.39
N ALA A 244 -26.22 21.09 -11.25
CA ALA A 244 -24.85 20.82 -10.82
C ALA A 244 -24.13 19.79 -11.73
N LEU A 245 -24.85 18.79 -12.21
CA LEU A 245 -24.32 17.78 -13.13
C LEU A 245 -24.14 18.28 -14.57
N GLU A 246 -24.82 19.35 -14.97
CA GLU A 246 -24.80 19.90 -16.33
C GLU A 246 -23.37 20.13 -16.85
N LEU A 247 -22.49 20.70 -16.01
CA LEU A 247 -21.08 20.95 -16.34
C LEU A 247 -20.32 19.68 -16.74
N TYR A 248 -20.68 18.53 -16.17
CA TYR A 248 -20.05 17.22 -16.37
C TYR A 248 -20.77 16.34 -17.40
N CYS A 249 -21.92 16.78 -17.91
CA CYS A 249 -22.69 16.03 -18.90
C CYS A 249 -22.62 16.72 -20.27
N THR A 250 -23.12 17.95 -20.35
CA THR A 250 -23.20 18.74 -21.59
C THR A 250 -22.21 19.91 -21.61
N GLY A 251 -21.63 20.24 -20.46
CA GLY A 251 -20.66 21.32 -20.30
C GLY A 251 -19.22 20.94 -20.66
N SER A 252 -18.30 21.82 -20.28
CA SER A 252 -16.87 21.73 -20.62
C SER A 252 -16.08 20.63 -19.90
N LEU A 253 -16.66 19.97 -18.88
CA LEU A 253 -16.01 18.91 -18.10
C LEU A 253 -16.66 17.54 -18.33
N ASN A 254 -17.18 17.29 -19.53
CA ASN A 254 -17.88 16.06 -19.90
C ASN A 254 -16.98 14.81 -20.06
N LEU A 255 -15.80 14.81 -19.43
CA LEU A 255 -14.77 13.77 -19.45
C LEU A 255 -15.31 12.35 -19.21
N PHE A 256 -16.29 12.25 -18.32
CA PHE A 256 -16.87 11.01 -17.82
C PHE A 256 -18.21 10.66 -18.52
N ASN A 257 -18.67 11.47 -19.46
CA ASN A 257 -19.96 11.27 -20.16
C ASN A 257 -19.80 10.53 -21.50
N HIS A 258 -18.91 9.54 -21.53
CA HIS A 258 -18.59 8.75 -22.71
C HIS A 258 -18.49 7.26 -22.34
N PRO A 259 -18.76 6.34 -23.27
CA PRO A 259 -18.57 4.91 -23.00
C PRO A 259 -17.12 4.60 -22.62
N THR A 260 -16.92 3.69 -21.67
CA THR A 260 -15.59 3.19 -21.31
C THR A 260 -14.93 2.60 -22.55
N ASN A 261 -13.74 3.07 -22.91
CA ASN A 261 -12.98 2.55 -24.04
C ASN A 261 -11.55 2.11 -23.68
N VAL A 262 -11.21 2.15 -22.39
CA VAL A 262 -9.92 1.71 -21.86
C VAL A 262 -10.07 0.38 -21.13
N LYS A 263 -9.15 -0.54 -21.41
CA LYS A 263 -8.96 -1.75 -20.60
C LYS A 263 -7.97 -1.46 -19.49
N THR A 264 -8.14 -2.11 -18.34
CA THR A 264 -7.24 -1.95 -17.17
C THR A 264 -6.57 -3.26 -16.77
N ASP A 265 -6.60 -4.27 -17.64
CA ASP A 265 -6.08 -5.63 -17.44
C ASP A 265 -4.55 -5.71 -17.29
N ASN A 266 -3.83 -4.66 -17.69
CA ASN A 266 -2.39 -4.60 -17.48
C ASN A 266 -2.06 -4.66 -15.97
N ARG A 267 -0.95 -5.32 -15.63
CA ARG A 267 -0.45 -5.43 -14.26
C ARG A 267 -0.09 -4.07 -13.67
N VAL A 268 0.47 -3.16 -14.48
CA VAL A 268 0.85 -1.80 -14.06
C VAL A 268 0.04 -0.80 -14.87
N VAL A 269 -0.85 -0.06 -14.21
CA VAL A 269 -1.71 0.95 -14.81
C VAL A 269 -1.49 2.28 -14.12
N CYS A 270 -1.32 3.34 -14.90
CA CYS A 270 -1.24 4.71 -14.42
C CYS A 270 -2.35 5.54 -15.06
N ILE A 271 -3.24 6.08 -14.23
CA ILE A 271 -4.29 7.01 -14.64
C ILE A 271 -3.75 8.41 -14.40
N VAL A 272 -3.47 9.13 -15.49
CA VAL A 272 -3.01 10.51 -15.46
C VAL A 272 -4.21 11.42 -15.63
N LEU A 273 -4.45 12.29 -14.67
CA LEU A 273 -5.53 13.29 -14.72
C LEU A 273 -4.90 14.63 -15.14
N LYS A 274 -5.27 15.17 -16.30
CA LYS A 274 -4.77 16.47 -16.82
C LYS A 274 -5.90 17.46 -17.02
#